data_AF-W2CX93-F1
#
_entry.id   AF-W2CX93-F1
#
_cell.length_a   1.000
_cell.length_b   1.000
_cell.length_c   1.000
_cell.angle_alpha   90.00
_cell.angle_beta   90.00
_cell.angle_gamma   90.00
#
_symmetry.space_group_name_H-M   'P 1'
#
loop_
_entity.id
_entity.type
_entity.pdbx_description
1 polymer ?
#
loop_
_entity_poly.entity_id
_entity_poly.type
_entity_poly.pdbx_seq_one_letter_code
_entity_poly.pdbx_strand_id
1 'polypeptide(L)' 'MRRGTLEAYKQAFLVPAKLTDRRAVYLSRETQERADFVVRRLGDRGANLSSFVEHIVRAHLEDYAEEIEEWRKL' A
#
# COMPACT_ATOMS: atom_id res chain seq x y z
N MET A 1 2.35 0.41 -13.61
CA MET A 1 1.12 0.22 -14.42
C MET A 1 -0.06 0.96 -13.82
N ARG A 2 -0.89 1.67 -14.61
CA ARG A 2 -2.18 2.20 -14.10
C ARG A 2 -3.11 1.01 -13.84
N ARG A 3 -3.32 0.66 -12.57
CA ARG A 3 -4.20 -0.44 -12.16
C ARG A 3 -5.65 -0.09 -12.48
N GLY A 4 -6.08 -0.47 -13.69
CA GLY A 4 -7.44 -0.89 -14.05
C GLY A 4 -8.62 -0.10 -13.49
N THR A 5 -9.78 -0.75 -13.48
CA THR A 5 -11.04 -0.24 -12.93
C THR A 5 -10.93 0.03 -11.42
N LEU A 6 -11.93 0.71 -10.85
CA LEU A 6 -12.02 0.94 -9.40
C LEU A 6 -11.91 -0.38 -8.60
N GLU A 7 -12.51 -1.44 -9.11
CA GLU A 7 -12.52 -2.78 -8.54
C GLU A 7 -11.11 -3.38 -8.48
N ALA A 8 -10.33 -3.23 -9.55
CA ALA A 8 -8.93 -3.67 -9.55
C ALA A 8 -8.09 -2.90 -8.53
N TYR A 9 -8.32 -1.59 -8.42
CA TYR A 9 -7.65 -0.75 -7.41
C TYR A 9 -8.01 -1.21 -5.98
N LYS A 10 -9.31 -1.38 -5.70
CA LYS A 10 -9.79 -1.84 -4.39
C LYS A 10 -9.21 -3.20 -4.03
N GLN A 11 -9.25 -4.16 -4.96
CA GLN A 11 -8.73 -5.50 -4.74
C GLN A 11 -7.23 -5.50 -4.46
N ALA A 12 -6.48 -4.60 -5.09
CA ALA A 12 -5.04 -4.60 -4.99
C ALA A 12 -4.49 -3.82 -3.78
N PHE A 13 -5.24 -2.87 -3.22
CA PHE A 13 -4.74 -2.01 -2.15
C PHE A 13 -5.67 -1.86 -0.94
N LEU A 14 -6.97 -2.08 -1.08
CA LEU A 14 -7.94 -1.79 -0.01
C LEU A 14 -8.50 -3.05 0.66
N VAL A 15 -7.91 -4.21 0.38
CA VAL A 15 -8.24 -5.47 1.06
C VAL A 15 -7.63 -5.46 2.47
N PRO A 16 -8.42 -5.73 3.53
CA PRO A 16 -7.90 -5.84 4.88
C PRO A 16 -6.80 -6.91 4.96
N ALA A 17 -5.65 -6.55 5.54
CA ALA A 17 -4.53 -7.46 5.75
C ALA A 17 -4.34 -7.71 7.25
N LYS A 18 -4.25 -8.99 7.63
CA LYS A 18 -3.84 -9.37 8.98
C LYS A 18 -2.31 -9.28 9.08
N LEU A 19 -1.81 -8.16 9.59
CA LEU A 19 -0.38 -7.94 9.79
C LEU A 19 0.06 -8.59 11.10
N THR A 20 0.78 -9.71 11.01
CA THR A 20 1.52 -10.30 12.13
C THR A 20 2.90 -9.67 12.23
N ASP A 21 3.48 -9.61 13.43
CA ASP A 21 4.85 -9.08 13.66
C ASP A 21 5.10 -7.68 13.08
N ARG A 22 4.06 -6.85 13.12
CA ARG A 22 4.07 -5.50 12.53
C ARG A 22 5.17 -4.62 13.13
N ARG A 23 5.81 -3.84 12.26
CA ARG A 23 6.70 -2.73 12.65
C ARG A 23 6.03 -1.41 12.31
N ALA A 24 6.18 -0.42 13.19
CA ALA A 24 5.66 0.92 12.93
C ALA A 24 6.60 1.67 11.97
N VAL A 25 6.01 2.41 11.03
CA VAL A 25 6.70 3.38 10.18
C VAL A 25 6.02 4.73 10.33
N TYR A 26 6.82 5.80 10.30
CA TYR A 26 6.29 7.16 10.36
C TYR A 26 6.00 7.68 8.96
N LEU A 27 4.87 8.35 8.81
CA LEU A 27 4.52 9.12 7.63
C LEU A 27 4.45 10.59 8.01
N SER A 28 4.70 11.48 7.05
CA SER A 28 4.34 12.88 7.24
C SER A 28 2.82 12.98 7.45
N ARG A 29 2.39 14.01 8.19
CA ARG A 29 0.96 14.25 8.44
C ARG A 29 0.17 14.35 7.12
N GLU A 30 0.69 15.09 6.16
CA GLU A 30 0.04 15.27 4.85
C GLU A 30 -0.15 13.93 4.13
N THR A 31 0.89 13.08 4.08
CA THR A 31 0.80 11.76 3.45
C THR A 31 -0.20 10.86 4.18
N GLN A 32 -0.20 10.91 5.51
CA GLN A 32 -1.14 10.14 6.33
C GLN A 32 -2.59 10.56 6.06
N GLU A 33 -2.89 11.85 6.05
CA GLU A 33 -4.23 12.39 5.81
C GLU A 33 -4.73 12.04 4.40
N ARG A 34 -3.86 12.10 3.39
CA ARG A 34 -4.20 11.69 2.01
C ARG A 34 -4.48 10.20 1.90
N ALA A 35 -3.69 9.37 2.57
CA ALA A 35 -3.90 7.92 2.57
C ALA A 35 -5.18 7.53 3.34
N ASP A 36 -5.43 8.17 4.48
CA ASP A 36 -6.65 7.98 5.27
C ASP A 36 -7.91 8.40 4.49
N PHE A 37 -7.87 9.51 3.76
CA PHE A 37 -8.95 9.92 2.86
C PHE A 37 -9.31 8.83 1.85
N VAL A 38 -8.31 8.21 1.20
CA VAL A 38 -8.51 7.13 0.23
C VAL A 38 -9.20 5.93 0.89
N VAL A 39 -8.70 5.48 2.04
CA VAL A 39 -9.27 4.35 2.78
C VAL A 39 -10.71 4.63 3.19
N ARG A 40 -10.99 5.83 3.72
CA ARG A 40 -12.36 6.19 4.15
C ARG A 40 -13.34 6.33 3.00
N ARG A 41 -12.87 6.80 1.84
CA ARG A 41 -13.75 7.09 0.70
C ARG A 41 -13.99 5.88 -0.19
N LEU A 42 -12.98 5.04 -0.37
CA LEU A 42 -13.00 3.92 -1.32
C LEU A 42 -12.96 2.55 -0.64
N GLY A 43 -12.52 2.46 0.62
CA GLY A 43 -12.41 1.21 1.35
C GLY A 43 -13.78 0.64 1.74
N ASP A 44 -13.90 -0.67 1.69
CA ASP A 44 -15.05 -1.40 2.21
C ASP A 44 -14.84 -1.72 3.70
N ARG A 45 -15.76 -2.48 4.30
CA ARG A 45 -15.70 -2.81 5.73
C ARG A 45 -14.37 -3.48 6.10
N GLY A 46 -13.66 -2.88 7.06
CA GLY A 46 -12.38 -3.40 7.59
C GLY A 46 -11.14 -2.87 6.87
N ALA A 47 -11.30 -2.11 5.77
CA ALA A 47 -10.19 -1.39 5.17
C ALA A 47 -9.60 -0.41 6.19
N ASN A 48 -8.27 -0.36 6.27
CA ASN A 48 -7.57 0.48 7.23
C ASN A 48 -6.25 0.98 6.65
N LEU A 49 -5.75 2.07 7.22
CA LEU A 49 -4.53 2.74 6.77
C LEU A 49 -3.32 1.80 6.75
N SER A 50 -3.15 0.97 7.78
CA SER A 50 -1.99 0.08 7.88
C SER A 50 -1.98 -0.96 6.76
N SER A 51 -3.12 -1.60 6.47
CA SER A 51 -3.23 -2.55 5.35
C SER A 51 -3.04 -1.84 4.00
N PHE A 52 -3.56 -0.63 3.84
CA PHE A 52 -3.39 0.14 2.60
C PHE A 52 -1.92 0.49 2.33
N VAL A 53 -1.21 0.98 3.35
CA VAL A 53 0.22 1.31 3.26
C VAL A 53 1.04 0.05 3.02
N GLU A 54 0.74 -1.05 3.71
CA GLU A 54 1.41 -2.34 3.48
C GLU A 54 1.31 -2.78 2.01
N HIS A 55 0.11 -2.72 1.42
CA HIS A 55 -0.08 -3.14 0.03
C HIS A 55 0.61 -2.22 -0.97
N ILE A 56 0.67 -0.91 -0.69
CA ILE A 56 1.44 0.03 -1.52
C ILE A 56 2.93 -0.32 -1.48
N VAL A 57 3.47 -0.50 -0.27
CA VAL A 57 4.90 -0.79 -0.09
C VAL A 57 5.24 -2.13 -0.72
N ARG A 58 4.43 -3.17 -0.50
CA ARG A 58 4.64 -4.49 -1.11
C ARG A 58 4.58 -4.41 -2.64
N ALA A 59 3.57 -3.76 -3.19
CA ALA A 59 3.46 -3.58 -4.65
C ALA A 59 4.67 -2.85 -5.23
N HIS A 60 5.18 -1.82 -4.53
CA HIS A 60 6.40 -1.14 -4.94
C HIS A 60 7.62 -2.06 -4.90
N LEU A 61 7.78 -2.85 -3.83
CA LEU A 61 8.89 -3.80 -3.72
C LEU A 61 8.83 -4.89 -4.78
N GLU A 62 7.63 -5.37 -5.12
CA GLU A 62 7.41 -6.36 -6.18
C GLU A 62 7.67 -5.77 -7.57
N ASP A 63 7.14 -4.58 -7.87
CA ASP A 63 7.25 -3.91 -9.17
C ASP A 63 8.71 -3.53 -9.51
N TYR A 64 9.58 -3.36 -8.50
CA TYR A 64 10.97 -2.92 -8.66
C TYR A 64 11.99 -3.93 -8.12
N ALA A 65 11.58 -5.18 -7.87
CA ALA A 65 12.43 -6.18 -7.24
C ALA A 65 13.74 -6.44 -8.01
N GLU A 66 13.65 -6.50 -9.34
CA GLU A 66 14.79 -6.75 -10.23
C GLU A 66 15.76 -5.57 -10.22
N GLU A 67 15.25 -4.35 -10.41
CA GLU A 67 16.06 -3.13 -10.43
C GLU A 67 16.73 -2.86 -9.08
N ILE A 68 16.02 -3.09 -7.97
CA ILE A 68 16.59 -2.97 -6.63
C ILE A 68 17.75 -3.95 -6.45
N GLU A 69 17.63 -5.19 -6.93
CA GLU A 69 18.69 -6.19 -6.84
C GLU A 69 19.89 -5.86 -7.75
N GLU A 70 19.66 -5.24 -8.92
CA GLU A 70 20.73 -4.71 -9.76
C GLU A 70 21.47 -3.55 -9.07
N TRP A 71 20.75 -2.58 -8.53
CA TRP A 71 21.35 -1.42 -7.86
C TRP A 71 22.06 -1.78 -6.56
N ARG A 72 21.64 -2.84 -5.86
CA ARG A 72 22.34 -3.33 -4.66
C ARG A 72 23.77 -3.79 -4.94
N LYS A 73 24.06 -4.21 -6.17
CA LYS A 73 25.38 -4.73 -6.58
C LYS A 73 26.35 -3.63 -7.03
N LEU A 74 25.86 -2.39 -7.19
CA LEU A 74 26.66 -1.19 -7.47
C LEU A 74 27.24 -0.62 -6.17
#